data_AF-A0A6G8AW35-F1
#
_entry.id   AF-A0A6G8AW35-F1
#
_cell.length_a   1.000
_cell.length_b   1.000
_cell.length_c   1.000
_cell.angle_alpha   90.00
_cell.angle_beta   90.00
_cell.angle_gamma   90.00
#
_symmetry.space_group_name_H-M   'P 1'
#
loop_
_entity.id
_entity.type
_entity.pdbx_description
1 polymer ?
#
loop_
_entity_poly.entity_id
_entity_poly.type
_entity_poly.pdbx_seq_one_letter_code
_entity_poly.pdbx_strand_id
1 'polypeptide(L)'
;MEKKVNSGISTGWIVFFCIIFWPVGIFLVYRKIVGNKEALYYDGKGIFISSIILILCAIAGIYGAFNEEETIAIIFTAILCFLAPGVLLFLKARTMKKNSEKFKKYSAMIIYQNVTKISDISSAVDLPMDTVKSDIEMMIKNNYFPNSYMDESRMEIILPNRQVKEDEAFAREKARHARVVKCEGCGAEQEIAEGNIMKCEYCGSLLENN
;
A
#
# COMPACT_ATOMS: atom_id res chain seq x y z
N MET A 1 -3.46 1.58 -13.46
CA MET A 1 -4.64 2.40 -13.12
C MET A 1 -4.38 3.10 -11.80
N GLU A 2 -4.08 4.40 -11.83
CA GLU A 2 -3.95 5.22 -10.62
C GLU A 2 -5.32 5.25 -9.92
N LYS A 3 -5.49 4.49 -8.83
CA LYS A 3 -6.55 4.77 -7.88
C LYS A 3 -6.27 6.17 -7.34
N LYS A 4 -7.04 7.17 -7.79
CA LYS A 4 -7.14 8.46 -7.10
C LYS A 4 -7.71 8.16 -5.71
N VAL A 5 -6.83 7.90 -4.75
CA VAL A 5 -7.21 7.84 -3.34
C VAL A 5 -7.71 9.23 -3.01
N ASN A 6 -9.02 9.36 -2.83
CA ASN A 6 -9.64 10.64 -2.53
C ASN A 6 -9.22 11.01 -1.11
N SER A 7 -8.13 11.78 -0.98
CA SER A 7 -7.72 12.29 0.31
C SER A 7 -8.84 13.19 0.79
N GLY A 8 -9.64 12.74 1.76
CA GLY A 8 -10.81 13.46 2.27
C GLY A 8 -10.53 14.87 2.83
N ILE A 9 -9.27 15.33 2.78
CA ILE A 9 -8.84 16.69 3.07
C ILE A 9 -7.96 17.19 1.90
N SER A 10 -8.43 18.23 1.21
CA SER A 10 -7.64 18.91 0.17
C SER A 10 -6.38 19.54 0.77
N THR A 11 -5.26 19.42 0.05
CA THR A 11 -4.00 20.08 0.40
C THR A 11 -4.17 21.60 0.55
N GLY A 12 -5.08 22.22 -0.21
CA GLY A 12 -5.39 23.65 -0.07
C GLY A 12 -5.97 24.03 1.29
N TRP A 13 -6.87 23.20 1.84
CA TRP A 13 -7.43 23.42 3.17
C TRP A 13 -6.39 23.27 4.28
N ILE A 14 -5.45 22.34 4.12
CA ILE A 14 -4.33 22.18 5.06
C ILE A 14 -3.48 23.45 5.10
N VAL A 15 -3.10 23.99 3.94
CA VAL A 15 -2.30 25.21 3.84
C VAL A 15 -3.07 26.40 4.44
N PHE A 16 -4.35 26.56 4.10
CA PHE A 16 -5.20 27.62 4.61
C PHE A 16 -5.25 27.62 6.15
N PHE A 17 -5.54 26.47 6.76
CA PHE A 17 -5.57 26.35 8.21
C PHE A 17 -4.17 26.44 8.84
N CYS A 18 -3.10 26.02 8.18
CA CYS A 18 -1.74 26.24 8.70
C CYS A 18 -1.39 27.73 8.85
N ILE A 19 -1.90 28.60 7.96
CA ILE A 19 -1.62 30.04 7.98
C ILE A 19 -2.53 30.76 8.98
N ILE A 20 -3.84 30.47 8.95
CA ILE A 20 -4.83 31.18 9.79
C ILE A 20 -4.88 30.62 11.21
N PHE A 21 -4.75 29.30 11.36
CA PHE A 21 -4.90 28.62 12.65
C PHE A 21 -3.98 27.41 12.73
N TRP A 22 -2.69 27.68 12.94
CA TRP A 22 -1.59 26.71 12.89
C TRP A 22 -1.84 25.38 13.62
N PRO A 23 -2.53 25.29 14.79
CA PRO A 23 -2.75 24.01 15.48
C PRO A 23 -3.70 23.11 14.69
N VAL A 24 -4.72 23.68 14.05
CA VAL A 24 -5.63 22.93 13.18
C VAL A 24 -4.94 22.52 11.89
N GLY A 25 -4.08 23.38 11.33
CA GLY A 25 -3.23 23.01 10.20
C GLY A 25 -2.40 21.75 10.49
N ILE A 26 -1.68 21.73 11.62
CA ILE A 26 -0.90 20.56 12.05
C ILE A 26 -1.79 19.34 12.32
N PHE A 27 -2.93 19.53 12.97
CA PHE A 27 -3.89 18.46 13.22
C PHE A 27 -4.42 17.84 11.91
N LEU A 28 -4.70 18.66 10.89
CA LEU A 28 -5.14 18.20 9.58
C LEU A 28 -4.03 17.47 8.83
N VAL A 29 -2.77 17.92 8.94
CA VAL A 29 -1.61 17.17 8.43
C VAL A 29 -1.50 15.81 9.12
N TYR A 30 -1.57 15.78 10.45
CA TYR A 30 -1.52 14.55 11.23
C TYR A 30 -2.64 13.58 10.83
N ARG A 31 -3.88 14.08 10.72
CA ARG A 31 -5.03 13.28 10.31
C ARG A 31 -4.89 12.78 8.87
N LYS A 32 -4.33 13.60 7.96
CA LYS A 32 -4.02 13.17 6.58
C LYS A 32 -2.98 12.05 6.59
N ILE A 33 -1.93 12.16 7.42
CA ILE A 33 -0.87 11.15 7.64
C ILE A 33 -1.42 9.82 8.16
N VAL A 34 -2.23 9.86 9.21
CA VAL A 34 -2.72 8.64 9.87
C VAL A 34 -3.87 8.00 9.09
N GLY A 35 -4.79 8.80 8.56
CA GLY A 35 -6.02 8.32 7.94
C GLY A 35 -5.88 7.81 6.50
N ASN A 36 -4.84 8.23 5.77
CA ASN A 36 -4.67 7.89 4.35
C ASN A 36 -3.25 7.42 4.04
N LYS A 37 -2.75 6.37 4.72
CA LYS A 37 -1.42 5.81 4.46
C LYS A 37 -1.19 5.50 2.97
N GLU A 38 -2.22 5.02 2.27
CA GLU A 38 -2.20 4.74 0.83
C GLU A 38 -2.07 6.00 -0.03
N ALA A 39 -2.79 7.09 0.30
CA ALA A 39 -2.72 8.36 -0.44
C ALA A 39 -1.44 9.15 -0.14
N LEU A 40 -0.93 9.02 1.09
CA LEU A 40 0.21 9.77 1.62
C LEU A 40 1.48 9.64 0.79
N TYR A 41 1.56 8.48 0.16
CA TYR A 41 2.71 8.05 -0.59
C TYR A 41 2.63 8.52 -2.05
N TYR A 42 1.43 8.56 -2.64
CA TYR A 42 1.21 9.14 -3.95
C TYR A 42 1.19 10.68 -3.93
N ASP A 43 0.75 11.30 -2.83
CA ASP A 43 0.56 12.74 -2.66
C ASP A 43 1.52 13.37 -1.62
N GLY A 44 2.75 12.85 -1.51
CA GLY A 44 3.80 13.46 -0.66
C GLY A 44 4.15 14.91 -1.05
N LYS A 45 3.73 15.34 -2.25
CA LYS A 45 3.82 16.72 -2.74
C LYS A 45 3.10 17.70 -1.80
N GLY A 46 1.94 17.32 -1.25
CA GLY A 46 1.18 18.22 -0.38
C GLY A 46 1.89 18.56 0.94
N ILE A 47 2.47 17.54 1.59
CA ILE A 47 3.23 17.71 2.84
C ILE A 47 4.52 18.50 2.58
N PHE A 48 5.17 18.25 1.44
CA PHE A 48 6.36 19.00 1.02
C PHE A 48 6.02 20.49 0.78
N ILE A 49 4.95 20.79 0.04
CA ILE A 49 4.51 22.17 -0.20
C ILE A 49 4.16 22.87 1.12
N SER A 50 3.38 22.23 2.00
CA SER A 50 3.05 22.82 3.30
C SER A 50 4.29 23.10 4.15
N SER A 51 5.31 22.24 4.10
CA SER A 51 6.56 22.44 4.85
C SER A 51 7.36 23.64 4.34
N ILE A 52 7.43 23.85 3.02
CA ILE A 52 8.10 25.01 2.43
C ILE A 52 7.38 26.31 2.80
N ILE A 53 6.04 26.31 2.73
CA ILE A 53 5.24 27.49 3.08
C ILE A 53 5.47 27.91 4.53
N LEU A 54 5.46 26.96 5.48
CA LEU A 54 5.74 27.25 6.88
C LEU A 54 7.14 27.84 7.10
N ILE A 55 8.15 27.31 6.41
CA ILE A 55 9.52 27.84 6.47
C ILE A 55 9.58 29.27 5.89
N LEU A 56 8.90 29.54 4.77
CA LEU A 56 8.84 30.87 4.17
C LEU A 56 8.13 31.87 5.10
N CYS A 57 7.04 31.48 5.75
CA CYS A 57 6.36 32.31 6.75
C CYS A 57 7.27 32.63 7.95
N ALA A 58 8.07 31.65 8.41
CA ALA A 58 9.04 31.88 9.48
C ALA A 58 10.11 32.91 9.07
N ILE A 59 10.66 32.78 7.86
CA ILE A 59 11.66 33.71 7.33
C ILE A 59 11.07 35.13 7.19
N ALA A 60 9.85 35.25 6.67
CA ALA A 60 9.16 36.53 6.55
C ALA A 60 8.90 37.18 7.92
N GLY A 61 8.49 36.40 8.93
CA GLY A 61 8.31 36.89 10.30
C GLY A 61 9.61 37.38 10.94
N ILE A 62 10.72 36.66 10.73
CA ILE A 62 12.05 37.09 11.18
C ILE A 62 12.49 38.37 10.46
N TYR A 63 12.22 38.49 9.16
CA TYR A 63 12.54 39.70 8.40
C TYR A 63 11.75 40.93 8.88
N GLY A 64 10.46 40.74 9.20
CA GLY A 64 9.61 41.79 9.78
C GLY A 64 10.10 42.27 11.16
N ALA A 65 10.64 41.35 11.96
CA ALA A 65 11.12 41.65 13.31
C ALA A 65 12.26 42.68 13.35
N PHE A 66 13.05 42.83 12.28
CA PHE A 66 14.17 43.79 12.22
C PHE A 66 13.71 45.26 12.32
N ASN A 67 12.43 45.55 12.12
CA ASN A 67 11.89 46.91 12.14
C ASN A 67 11.08 47.21 13.41
N GLU A 68 10.96 46.27 14.35
CA GLU A 68 10.13 46.41 15.55
C GLU A 68 10.96 46.33 16.85
N GLU A 69 10.51 47.06 17.86
CA GLU A 69 11.15 47.10 19.19
C GLU A 69 11.03 45.76 19.94
N GLU A 70 10.01 44.94 19.65
CA GLU A 70 9.80 43.62 20.26
C GLU A 70 10.43 42.47 19.46
N THR A 71 11.64 42.66 18.94
CA THR A 71 12.33 41.73 18.02
C THR A 71 12.45 40.30 18.58
N ILE A 72 12.75 40.16 19.89
CA ILE A 72 13.03 38.86 20.51
C ILE A 72 11.79 37.97 20.57
N ALA A 73 10.64 38.52 20.96
CA ALA A 73 9.38 37.76 21.10
C ALA A 73 8.89 37.26 19.73
N ILE A 74 9.01 38.11 18.70
CA ILE A 74 8.64 37.77 17.32
C ILE A 74 9.55 36.66 16.77
N ILE A 75 10.87 36.76 16.99
CA ILE A 75 11.82 35.72 16.57
C ILE A 75 11.55 34.39 17.28
N PHE A 76 11.34 34.41 18.61
CA PHE A 76 11.03 33.18 19.36
C PHE A 76 9.75 32.51 18.86
N THR A 77 8.71 33.30 18.60
CA THR A 77 7.43 32.80 18.06
C THR A 77 7.61 32.25 16.65
N ALA A 78 8.35 32.94 15.78
CA ALA A 78 8.63 32.49 14.42
C ALA A 78 9.37 31.15 14.39
N ILE A 79 10.34 30.96 15.28
CA ILE A 79 11.13 29.72 15.36
C ILE A 79 10.26 28.57 15.90
N LEU A 80 9.59 28.78 17.03
CA LEU A 80 8.87 27.72 17.74
C LEU A 80 7.60 27.28 17.01
N CYS A 81 6.84 28.23 16.46
CA CYS A 81 5.53 27.94 15.84
C CYS A 81 5.62 27.63 14.33
N PHE A 82 6.65 28.11 13.62
CA PHE A 82 6.71 27.98 12.16
C PHE A 82 7.98 27.27 11.67
N LEU A 83 9.17 27.69 12.11
CA LEU A 83 10.43 27.13 11.62
C LEU A 83 10.64 25.67 12.06
N ALA A 84 10.58 25.40 13.36
CA ALA A 84 10.79 24.07 13.91
C ALA A 84 9.82 23.02 13.34
N PRO A 85 8.49 23.22 13.36
CA PRO A 85 7.57 22.27 12.74
C PRO A 85 7.73 22.20 11.21
N GLY A 86 8.01 23.33 10.54
CA GLY A 86 8.28 23.35 9.10
C GLY A 86 9.46 22.48 8.69
N VAL A 87 10.58 22.57 9.41
CA VAL A 87 11.79 21.76 9.18
C VAL A 87 11.52 20.28 9.48
N LEU A 88 10.85 19.95 10.58
CA LEU A 88 10.51 18.56 10.91
C LEU A 88 9.62 17.92 9.83
N LEU A 89 8.61 18.64 9.36
CA LEU A 89 7.75 18.19 8.26
C LEU A 89 8.53 18.03 6.96
N PHE A 90 9.46 18.94 6.66
CA PHE A 90 10.28 18.88 5.46
C PHE A 90 11.19 17.65 5.44
N LEU A 91 11.87 17.36 6.56
CA LEU A 91 12.72 16.16 6.69
C LEU A 91 11.89 14.88 6.53
N LYS A 92 10.71 14.83 7.17
CA LYS A 92 9.80 13.69 7.05
C LYS A 92 9.28 13.53 5.61
N ALA A 93 8.93 14.63 4.94
CA ALA A 93 8.50 14.62 3.55
C ALA A 93 9.58 14.06 2.60
N ARG A 94 10.86 14.41 2.82
CA ARG A 94 11.98 13.86 2.05
C ARG A 94 12.12 12.35 2.23
N THR A 95 12.11 11.87 3.47
CA THR A 95 12.20 10.43 3.78
C THR A 95 11.03 9.66 3.17
N MET A 96 9.82 10.22 3.27
CA MET A 96 8.62 9.63 2.67
C MET A 96 8.70 9.59 1.14
N LYS A 97 9.25 10.61 0.49
CA LYS A 97 9.45 10.61 -0.97
C LYS A 97 10.48 9.57 -1.42
N LYS A 98 11.56 9.35 -0.65
CA LYS A 98 12.54 8.31 -0.98
C LYS A 98 11.94 6.92 -0.81
N ASN A 99 11.27 6.70 0.32
CA ASN A 99 10.56 5.45 0.56
C ASN A 99 9.50 5.24 -0.52
N SER A 100 8.81 6.32 -0.95
CA SER A 100 8.11 6.64 -2.22
C SER A 100 8.26 5.75 -3.47
N GLU A 101 9.50 5.71 -3.88
CA GLU A 101 9.86 5.15 -5.16
C GLU A 101 10.19 3.67 -4.97
N LYS A 102 10.75 3.33 -3.81
CA LYS A 102 11.14 1.98 -3.41
C LYS A 102 9.93 1.06 -3.25
N PHE A 103 8.92 1.44 -2.45
CA PHE A 103 7.74 0.59 -2.28
C PHE A 103 6.86 0.52 -3.53
N LYS A 104 6.86 1.55 -4.41
CA LYS A 104 6.24 1.43 -5.74
C LYS A 104 6.85 0.28 -6.54
N LYS A 105 8.18 0.15 -6.53
CA LYS A 105 8.88 -0.96 -7.20
C LYS A 105 8.50 -2.30 -6.57
N TYR A 106 8.49 -2.40 -5.24
CA TYR A 106 8.09 -3.63 -4.55
C TYR A 106 6.65 -4.03 -4.84
N SER A 107 5.70 -3.09 -4.73
CA SER A 107 4.30 -3.34 -5.08
C SER A 107 4.16 -3.76 -6.54
N ALA A 108 4.92 -3.17 -7.46
CA ALA A 108 4.86 -3.57 -8.86
C ALA A 108 5.34 -5.02 -9.08
N MET A 109 6.43 -5.43 -8.43
CA MET A 109 6.93 -6.82 -8.51
C MET A 109 5.97 -7.81 -7.86
N ILE A 110 5.49 -7.54 -6.65
CA ILE A 110 4.63 -8.47 -5.89
C ILE A 110 3.23 -8.58 -6.52
N ILE A 111 2.67 -7.46 -6.99
CA ILE A 111 1.30 -7.42 -7.52
C ILE A 111 1.24 -7.83 -8.99
N TYR A 112 2.15 -7.32 -9.85
CA TYR A 112 2.08 -7.56 -11.30
C TYR A 112 2.97 -8.70 -11.76
N GLN A 113 4.18 -8.82 -11.23
CA GLN A 113 5.14 -9.87 -11.65
C GLN A 113 5.00 -11.16 -10.83
N ASN A 114 4.12 -11.16 -9.82
CA ASN A 114 3.83 -12.29 -8.94
C ASN A 114 5.07 -12.87 -8.24
N VAL A 115 6.08 -12.02 -8.01
CA VAL A 115 7.29 -12.42 -7.27
C VAL A 115 7.00 -12.31 -5.78
N THR A 116 6.87 -13.46 -5.10
CA THR A 116 6.53 -13.54 -3.66
C THR A 116 7.73 -13.87 -2.77
N LYS A 117 8.76 -14.52 -3.31
CA LYS A 117 9.97 -14.85 -2.55
C LYS A 117 10.84 -13.63 -2.33
N ILE A 118 11.30 -13.46 -1.09
CA ILE A 118 12.12 -12.30 -0.70
C ILE A 118 13.49 -12.31 -1.38
N SER A 119 14.06 -13.50 -1.63
CA SER A 119 15.32 -13.67 -2.38
C SER A 119 15.24 -13.11 -3.80
N ASP A 120 14.11 -13.37 -4.47
CA ASP A 120 13.90 -13.03 -5.86
C ASP A 120 13.63 -11.52 -6.00
N ILE A 121 12.88 -10.96 -5.04
CA ILE A 121 12.69 -9.50 -4.92
C ILE A 121 14.02 -8.82 -4.63
N SER A 122 14.83 -9.33 -3.70
CA SER A 122 16.15 -8.80 -3.36
C SER A 122 17.09 -8.75 -4.56
N SER A 123 17.10 -9.82 -5.36
CA SER A 123 17.89 -9.92 -6.58
C SER A 123 17.39 -8.96 -7.67
N ALA A 124 16.06 -8.78 -7.78
CA ALA A 124 15.45 -7.88 -8.77
C ALA A 124 15.64 -6.38 -8.44
N VAL A 125 15.75 -6.02 -7.16
CA VAL A 125 15.89 -4.60 -6.72
C VAL A 125 17.35 -4.22 -6.42
N ASP A 126 18.27 -5.19 -6.47
CA ASP A 126 19.69 -5.03 -6.10
C ASP A 126 19.84 -4.46 -4.67
N LEU A 127 19.15 -5.08 -3.71
CA LEU A 127 19.16 -4.67 -2.30
C LEU A 127 19.38 -5.87 -1.38
N PRO A 128 20.05 -5.69 -0.22
CA PRO A 128 20.26 -6.77 0.74
C PRO A 128 18.94 -7.39 1.22
N MET A 129 18.91 -8.71 1.36
CA MET A 129 17.72 -9.45 1.79
C MET A 129 17.13 -8.92 3.11
N ASP A 130 17.97 -8.59 4.10
CA ASP A 130 17.52 -8.06 5.39
C ASP A 130 16.79 -6.72 5.24
N THR A 131 17.27 -5.88 4.32
CA THR A 131 16.63 -4.58 4.02
C THR A 131 15.27 -4.82 3.37
N VAL A 132 15.20 -5.70 2.38
CA VAL A 132 13.96 -6.03 1.67
C VAL A 132 12.93 -6.67 2.59
N LYS A 133 13.36 -7.58 3.48
CA LYS A 133 12.51 -8.20 4.51
C LYS A 133 11.88 -7.12 5.40
N SER A 134 12.71 -6.26 6.00
CA SER A 134 12.26 -5.16 6.87
C SER A 134 11.33 -4.18 6.15
N ASP A 135 11.62 -3.85 4.90
CA ASP A 135 10.75 -2.97 4.11
C ASP A 135 9.38 -3.62 3.85
N ILE A 136 9.35 -4.89 3.46
CA ILE A 136 8.11 -5.61 3.14
C ILE A 136 7.28 -5.81 4.40
N GLU A 137 7.88 -6.13 5.55
CA GLU A 137 7.20 -6.17 6.84
C GLU A 137 6.58 -4.81 7.19
N MET A 138 7.32 -3.72 6.98
CA MET A 138 6.80 -2.37 7.15
C MET A 138 5.65 -2.06 6.18
N MET A 139 5.68 -2.57 4.95
CA MET A 139 4.59 -2.44 3.98
C MET A 139 3.35 -3.23 4.42
N ILE A 140 3.50 -4.47 4.90
CA ILE A 140 2.41 -5.30 5.44
C ILE A 140 1.77 -4.59 6.64
N LYS A 141 2.58 -4.13 7.60
CA LYS A 141 2.11 -3.38 8.78
C LYS A 141 1.37 -2.09 8.41
N ASN A 142 1.75 -1.47 7.30
CA ASN A 142 1.08 -0.28 6.77
C ASN A 142 -0.08 -0.60 5.81
N ASN A 143 -0.48 -1.87 5.72
CA ASN A 143 -1.61 -2.36 4.94
C ASN A 143 -1.48 -2.11 3.42
N TYR A 144 -0.25 -2.10 2.89
CA TYR A 144 -0.01 -2.01 1.43
C TYR A 144 -0.51 -3.24 0.67
N PHE A 145 -0.61 -4.36 1.37
CA PHE A 145 -1.03 -5.65 0.85
C PHE A 145 -2.15 -6.16 1.76
N PRO A 146 -3.43 -5.96 1.38
CA PRO A 146 -4.56 -6.29 2.23
C PRO A 146 -4.57 -7.75 2.65
N ASN A 147 -4.71 -7.99 3.97
CA ASN A 147 -4.73 -9.32 4.59
C ASN A 147 -3.51 -10.19 4.30
N SER A 148 -2.39 -9.60 3.88
CA SER A 148 -1.15 -10.34 3.66
C SER A 148 -0.37 -10.57 4.95
N TYR A 149 0.50 -11.57 4.94
CA TYR A 149 1.45 -11.84 6.01
C TYR A 149 2.74 -12.40 5.43
N MET A 150 3.81 -12.32 6.20
CA MET A 150 5.11 -12.91 5.86
C MET A 150 5.15 -14.35 6.39
N ASP A 151 5.48 -15.30 5.53
CA ASP A 151 5.88 -16.63 5.95
C ASP A 151 7.40 -16.62 6.19
N GLU A 152 7.79 -16.62 7.46
CA GLU A 152 9.21 -16.63 7.86
C GLU A 152 9.92 -17.94 7.54
N SER A 153 9.20 -19.06 7.47
CA SER A 153 9.80 -20.38 7.18
C SER A 153 10.19 -20.48 5.71
N ARG A 154 9.36 -19.92 4.83
CA ARG A 154 9.57 -19.95 3.38
C ARG A 154 10.19 -18.67 2.82
N MET A 155 10.36 -17.64 3.67
CA MET A 155 10.85 -16.31 3.30
C MET A 155 10.09 -15.75 2.08
N GLU A 156 8.76 -15.75 2.18
CA GLU A 156 7.86 -15.31 1.12
C GLU A 156 6.67 -14.51 1.67
N ILE A 157 6.14 -13.59 0.85
CA ILE A 157 4.89 -12.89 1.16
C ILE A 157 3.69 -13.71 0.66
N ILE A 158 2.73 -13.97 1.54
CA ILE A 158 1.47 -14.63 1.20
C ILE A 158 0.38 -13.57 0.99
N LEU A 159 -0.34 -13.66 -0.14
CA LEU A 159 -1.46 -12.80 -0.48
C LEU A 159 -2.76 -13.62 -0.53
N PRO A 160 -3.53 -13.73 0.57
CA PRO A 160 -4.71 -14.61 0.63
C PRO A 160 -5.79 -14.27 -0.41
N ASN A 161 -6.00 -12.98 -0.68
CA ASN A 161 -6.99 -12.53 -1.66
C ASN A 161 -6.61 -12.89 -3.12
N ARG A 162 -5.34 -13.26 -3.36
CA ARG A 162 -4.89 -13.82 -4.63
C ARG A 162 -5.14 -15.33 -4.67
N GLN A 163 -4.76 -16.04 -3.60
CA GLN A 163 -4.96 -17.49 -3.51
C GLN A 163 -6.42 -17.88 -3.75
N VAL A 164 -7.36 -17.19 -3.09
CA VAL A 164 -8.80 -17.43 -3.31
C VAL A 164 -9.22 -17.24 -4.77
N LYS A 165 -8.67 -16.25 -5.49
CA LYS A 165 -9.01 -16.01 -6.90
C LYS A 165 -8.42 -17.06 -7.84
N GLU A 166 -7.20 -17.51 -7.56
CA GLU A 166 -6.55 -18.58 -8.33
C GLU A 166 -7.27 -19.91 -8.10
N ASP A 167 -7.62 -20.23 -6.85
CA ASP A 167 -8.38 -21.43 -6.49
C ASP A 167 -9.79 -21.41 -7.11
N GLU A 168 -10.49 -20.26 -7.08
CA GLU A 168 -11.79 -20.10 -7.72
C GLU A 168 -11.70 -20.18 -9.25
N ALA A 169 -10.66 -19.63 -9.86
CA ALA A 169 -10.46 -19.70 -11.31
C ALA A 169 -10.20 -21.14 -11.74
N PHE A 170 -9.34 -21.85 -11.00
CA PHE A 170 -9.07 -23.27 -11.20
C PHE A 170 -10.32 -24.13 -11.01
N ALA A 171 -11.11 -23.87 -9.97
CA ALA A 171 -12.37 -24.57 -9.73
C ALA A 171 -13.39 -24.34 -10.86
N ARG A 172 -13.49 -23.11 -11.39
CA ARG A 172 -14.35 -22.78 -12.54
C ARG A 172 -13.88 -23.43 -13.83
N GLU A 173 -12.56 -23.48 -14.07
CA GLU A 173 -12.00 -24.16 -15.23
C GLU A 173 -12.22 -25.67 -15.15
N LYS A 174 -12.03 -26.27 -13.98
CA LYS A 174 -12.35 -27.68 -13.74
C LYS A 174 -13.84 -27.98 -13.95
N ALA A 175 -14.74 -27.10 -13.52
CA ALA A 175 -16.17 -27.24 -13.73
C ALA A 175 -16.59 -27.04 -15.20
N ARG A 176 -15.90 -26.20 -15.97
CA ARG A 176 -16.18 -26.03 -17.42
C ARG A 176 -15.87 -27.27 -18.25
N HIS A 177 -14.88 -28.04 -17.82
CA HIS A 177 -14.51 -29.29 -18.47
C HIS A 177 -15.18 -30.49 -17.80
N ALA A 178 -16.22 -30.30 -16.99
CA ALA A 178 -17.00 -31.39 -16.45
C ALA A 178 -18.17 -31.73 -17.36
N ARG A 179 -18.41 -33.01 -17.63
CA ARG A 179 -19.61 -33.49 -18.32
C ARG A 179 -20.34 -34.51 -17.46
N VAL A 180 -21.67 -34.50 -17.59
CA VAL A 180 -22.52 -35.54 -17.02
C VAL A 180 -22.44 -36.75 -17.93
N VAL A 181 -21.84 -37.83 -17.42
CA VAL A 181 -21.73 -39.12 -18.09
C VAL A 181 -22.75 -40.08 -17.49
N LYS A 182 -23.45 -40.80 -18.34
CA LYS A 182 -24.39 -41.84 -17.91
C LYS A 182 -23.68 -43.17 -17.81
N CYS A 183 -23.82 -43.82 -16.67
CA CYS A 183 -23.26 -45.14 -16.42
C CYS A 183 -23.97 -46.21 -17.25
N GLU A 184 -23.23 -46.96 -18.06
CA GLU A 184 -23.78 -48.08 -18.84
C GLU A 184 -24.26 -49.25 -17.96
N GLY A 185 -23.63 -49.47 -16.80
CA GLY A 185 -23.98 -50.59 -15.91
C GLY A 185 -25.28 -50.41 -15.12
N CYS A 186 -25.52 -49.24 -14.52
CA CYS A 186 -26.67 -48.99 -13.64
C CYS A 186 -27.59 -47.84 -14.10
N GLY A 187 -27.23 -47.11 -15.15
CA GLY A 187 -27.99 -45.97 -15.66
C GLY A 187 -27.88 -44.69 -14.84
N ALA A 188 -27.10 -44.67 -13.76
CA ALA A 188 -26.87 -43.47 -12.95
C ALA A 188 -26.12 -42.40 -13.75
N GLU A 189 -26.47 -41.13 -13.53
CA GLU A 189 -25.81 -39.98 -14.12
C GLU A 189 -24.82 -39.40 -13.11
N GLN A 190 -23.57 -39.22 -13.51
CA GLN A 190 -22.52 -38.65 -12.67
C GLN A 190 -21.70 -37.63 -13.44
N GLU A 191 -21.30 -36.57 -12.74
CA GLU A 191 -20.50 -35.49 -13.31
C GLU A 191 -19.01 -35.82 -13.21
N ILE A 192 -18.31 -35.83 -14.34
CA ILE A 192 -16.91 -36.25 -14.47
C ILE A 192 -16.12 -35.15 -15.19
N ALA A 193 -15.01 -34.72 -14.59
CA ALA A 193 -14.06 -33.82 -15.26
C ALA A 193 -13.38 -34.52 -16.45
N GLU A 194 -13.19 -33.82 -17.57
CA GLU A 194 -12.51 -34.32 -18.77
C GLU A 194 -11.12 -34.89 -18.42
N GLY A 195 -10.83 -36.09 -18.95
CA GLY A 195 -9.58 -36.81 -18.70
C GLY A 195 -9.48 -37.53 -17.34
N ASN A 196 -10.53 -37.51 -16.51
CA ASN A 196 -10.56 -38.25 -15.25
C ASN A 196 -11.37 -39.54 -15.39
N ILE A 197 -10.80 -40.65 -14.90
CA ILE A 197 -11.48 -41.94 -14.78
C ILE A 197 -11.96 -42.09 -13.35
N MET A 198 -13.27 -42.24 -13.14
CA MET A 198 -13.85 -42.46 -11.82
C MET A 198 -14.70 -43.73 -11.77
N LYS A 199 -14.83 -44.31 -10.58
CA LYS A 199 -15.73 -45.46 -10.36
C LYS A 199 -17.14 -44.96 -10.10
N CYS A 200 -18.11 -45.64 -10.68
CA CYS A 200 -19.51 -45.37 -10.41
C CYS A 200 -19.83 -45.62 -8.93
N GLU A 201 -20.50 -44.68 -8.28
CA GLU A 201 -20.82 -44.79 -6.84
C GLU A 201 -21.86 -45.87 -6.55
N TYR A 202 -22.62 -46.29 -7.56
CA TYR A 202 -23.73 -47.24 -7.39
C TYR A 202 -23.33 -48.68 -7.72
N CYS A 203 -22.61 -48.90 -8.82
CA CYS A 203 -22.25 -50.26 -9.27
C CYS A 203 -20.74 -50.49 -9.42
N GLY A 204 -19.92 -49.46 -9.20
CA GLY A 204 -18.46 -49.57 -9.25
C GLY A 204 -17.85 -49.67 -10.66
N SER A 205 -18.65 -49.56 -11.73
CA SER A 205 -18.14 -49.56 -13.11
C SER A 205 -17.26 -48.34 -13.37
N LEU A 206 -16.24 -48.48 -14.22
CA LEU A 206 -15.39 -47.36 -14.62
C LEU A 206 -16.15 -46.44 -15.57
N LEU A 207 -16.11 -45.14 -15.28
CA LEU A 207 -16.66 -44.08 -16.10
C LEU A 207 -15.51 -43.19 -16.56
N GLU A 208 -15.48 -42.91 -17.86
CA GLU A 208 -14.48 -42.07 -18.51
C GLU A 208 -15.19 -41.02 -19.35
N ASN A 209 -14.73 -39.77 -19.27
CA ASN A 209 -15.21 -38.66 -20.08
C ASN A 209 -14.20 -38.43 -21.21
N ASN A 210 -14.53 -38.94 -22.41
CA ASN A 210 -13.71 -38.91 -23.63
C ASN A 210 -14.18 -37.79 -24.57
#